data_AF-A0A662P8N7-F1
#
_entry.id   AF-A0A662P8N7-F1
#
_cell.length_a   1.000
_cell.length_b   1.000
_cell.length_c   1.000
_cell.angle_alpha   90.00
_cell.angle_beta   90.00
_cell.angle_gamma   90.00
#
_symmetry.space_group_name_H-M   'P 1'
#
loop_
_entity.id
_entity.type
_entity.pdbx_description
1 polymer ?
#
loop_
_entity_poly.entity_id
_entity_poly.type
_entity_poly.pdbx_seq_one_letter_code
_entity_poly.pdbx_strand_id
1 'polypeptide(L)'
;MEDYFESLEKGLEDIYKIAEEARKMGQDPYMKVEIAPARDMAARVEGLVGPINIASKIRELDRMNYSREKIALKIAEEITERKFGNYTQEECAEQAIRTALAILTEGIVAAPLEGIAQVKIKENIDNTKFLSLYFAGPIRSAGGTAAALSILMGDHIRKKLSLDRYKPSDEEIERFIEEVDLYNRISHLQYYPSKKELKIALKNIPIEITGEPTEKVEISGYRDLERIETNRVRGGAMLALCEGLLQKGSKVLKYVENLKLDGWEWIREIALSSKEEEEFELENWKYLKDIIA
;
A
#
# COMPACT_ATOMS: atom_id res chain seq x y z
N MET A 1 1.52 33.58 16.60
CA MET A 1 1.28 32.27 15.95
C MET A 1 1.08 31.22 17.03
N GLU A 2 1.92 31.19 18.08
CA GLU A 2 1.73 30.36 19.28
C GLU A 2 0.36 30.60 19.95
N ASP A 3 0.00 31.84 20.30
CA ASP A 3 -1.31 32.17 20.91
C ASP A 3 -2.51 31.66 20.10
N TYR A 4 -2.39 31.65 18.77
CA TYR A 4 -3.44 31.14 17.88
C TYR A 4 -3.58 29.63 18.01
N PHE A 5 -2.47 28.88 17.95
CA PHE A 5 -2.50 27.43 18.14
C PHE A 5 -2.96 27.04 19.55
N GLU A 6 -2.51 27.75 20.59
CA GLU A 6 -2.99 27.52 21.97
C GLU A 6 -4.50 27.72 22.10
N SER A 7 -5.06 28.74 21.42
CA SER A 7 -6.51 28.97 21.42
C SER A 7 -7.29 27.81 20.76
N LEU A 8 -6.74 27.23 19.69
CA LEU A 8 -7.33 26.08 19.01
C LEU A 8 -7.19 24.80 19.85
N GLU A 9 -6.04 24.57 20.47
CA GLU A 9 -5.81 23.41 21.36
C GLU A 9 -6.78 23.43 22.53
N LYS A 10 -6.97 24.58 23.18
CA LYS A 10 -7.94 24.73 24.26
C LYS A 10 -9.37 24.44 23.81
N GLY A 11 -9.77 24.97 22.65
CA GLY A 11 -11.09 24.70 22.08
C GLY A 11 -11.30 23.22 21.76
N LEU A 12 -10.27 22.55 21.23
CA LEU A 12 -10.27 21.12 20.98
C LEU A 12 -10.43 20.32 22.27
N GLU A 13 -9.65 20.63 23.31
CA GLU A 13 -9.74 19.96 24.63
C GLU A 13 -11.13 20.06 25.24
N ASP A 14 -11.77 21.24 25.16
CA ASP A 14 -13.10 21.46 25.72
C ASP A 14 -14.16 20.62 24.99
N ILE A 15 -14.09 20.55 23.65
CA ILE A 15 -14.96 19.68 22.85
C ILE A 15 -14.70 18.19 23.16
N TYR A 16 -13.42 17.81 23.30
CA TYR A 16 -13.02 16.43 23.56
C TYR A 16 -13.56 15.91 24.90
N LYS A 17 -13.52 16.74 25.96
CA LYS A 17 -14.11 16.43 27.28
C LYS A 17 -15.60 16.14 27.18
N ILE A 18 -16.34 16.95 26.42
CA ILE A 18 -17.78 16.73 26.19
C ILE A 18 -18.01 15.38 25.51
N ALA A 19 -17.21 15.08 24.47
CA ALA A 19 -17.32 13.81 23.75
C ALA A 19 -16.97 12.61 24.64
N GLU A 20 -15.95 12.70 25.49
CA GLU A 20 -15.59 11.63 26.44
C GLU A 20 -16.72 11.35 27.44
N GLU A 21 -17.33 12.39 28.03
CA GLU A 21 -18.45 12.21 28.95
C GLU A 21 -19.66 11.58 28.26
N ALA A 22 -19.95 11.99 27.01
CA ALA A 22 -21.01 11.36 26.21
C ALA A 22 -20.71 9.88 25.93
N ARG A 23 -19.49 9.54 25.49
CA ARG A 23 -19.10 8.15 25.19
C ARG A 23 -19.16 7.24 26.43
N LYS A 24 -18.85 7.76 27.62
CA LYS A 24 -18.96 7.01 28.90
C LYS A 24 -20.40 6.57 29.23
N MET A 25 -21.42 7.17 28.62
CA MET A 25 -22.81 6.75 28.81
C MET A 25 -23.13 5.40 28.15
N GLY A 26 -22.24 4.88 27.30
CA GLY A 26 -22.37 3.53 26.72
C GLY A 26 -23.49 3.39 25.68
N GLN A 27 -23.87 4.50 25.02
CA GLN A 27 -24.93 4.51 24.00
C GLN A 27 -24.39 4.35 22.56
N ASP A 28 -23.07 4.41 22.39
CA ASP A 28 -22.35 4.28 21.12
C ASP A 28 -21.56 2.97 21.04
N PRO A 29 -21.07 2.54 19.85
CA PRO A 29 -20.31 1.30 19.69
C PRO A 29 -19.08 1.17 20.60
N TYR A 30 -18.49 2.29 21.02
CA TYR A 30 -17.34 2.34 21.92
C TYR A 30 -17.54 3.38 23.03
N MET A 31 -17.10 3.03 24.25
CA MET A 31 -17.14 3.90 25.43
C MET A 31 -16.01 4.95 25.49
N LYS A 32 -15.26 5.12 24.39
CA LYS A 32 -14.18 6.09 24.25
C LYS A 32 -14.34 6.85 22.95
N VAL A 33 -13.77 8.06 22.88
CA VAL A 33 -13.70 8.81 21.62
C VAL A 33 -12.79 8.04 20.66
N GLU A 34 -13.27 7.81 19.44
CA GLU A 34 -12.57 6.98 18.43
C GLU A 34 -11.60 7.80 17.57
N ILE A 35 -11.77 9.13 17.51
CA ILE A 35 -10.91 10.03 16.74
C ILE A 35 -9.87 10.63 17.69
N ALA A 36 -8.65 10.10 17.66
CA ALA A 36 -7.55 10.62 18.46
C ALA A 36 -6.95 11.90 17.84
N PRO A 37 -6.73 12.98 18.61
CA PRO A 37 -6.01 14.14 18.12
C PRO A 37 -4.53 13.81 17.92
N ALA A 38 -3.92 14.36 16.88
CA ALA A 38 -2.50 14.18 16.59
C ALA A 38 -1.87 15.51 16.18
N ARG A 39 -0.80 15.91 16.88
CA ARG A 39 -0.11 17.19 16.66
C ARG A 39 0.78 17.22 15.42
N ASP A 40 1.32 16.07 15.02
CA ASP A 40 2.25 15.96 13.91
C ASP A 40 2.10 14.62 13.16
N MET A 41 2.84 14.47 12.06
CA MET A 41 2.85 13.23 11.27
C MET A 41 3.26 12.02 12.11
N ALA A 42 4.25 12.17 13.00
CA ALA A 42 4.73 11.09 13.85
C ALA A 42 3.63 10.57 14.79
N ALA A 43 2.87 11.47 15.42
CA ALA A 43 1.72 11.13 16.26
C ALA A 43 0.59 10.50 15.45
N ARG A 44 0.34 10.96 14.21
CA ARG A 44 -0.65 10.32 13.32
C ARG A 44 -0.25 8.88 13.02
N VAL A 45 1.01 8.62 12.66
CA VAL A 45 1.50 7.26 12.38
C VAL A 45 1.31 6.36 13.60
N GLU A 46 1.77 6.80 14.77
CA GLU A 46 1.62 6.01 16.01
C GLU A 46 0.15 5.77 16.37
N GLY A 47 -0.71 6.79 16.27
CA GLY A 47 -2.13 6.67 16.59
C GLY A 47 -2.91 5.81 15.59
N LEU A 48 -2.51 5.79 14.31
CA LEU A 48 -3.18 5.01 13.27
C LEU A 48 -2.75 3.55 13.27
N VAL A 49 -1.45 3.28 13.30
CA VAL A 49 -0.92 1.93 13.06
C VAL A 49 0.09 1.48 14.11
N GLY A 50 0.53 2.35 15.03
CA GLY A 50 1.61 2.04 15.96
C GLY A 50 2.94 1.75 15.24
N PRO A 51 3.87 0.98 15.85
CA PRO A 51 3.79 0.43 17.21
C PRO A 51 3.99 1.51 18.28
N ILE A 52 3.78 1.16 19.55
CA ILE A 52 3.99 2.07 20.69
C ILE A 52 5.43 2.61 20.68
N ASN A 53 5.57 3.91 20.97
CA ASN A 53 6.80 4.70 20.95
C ASN A 53 7.36 5.00 19.56
N ILE A 54 6.69 4.62 18.47
CA ILE A 54 7.24 4.89 17.13
C ILE A 54 7.33 6.39 16.80
N ALA A 55 6.44 7.24 17.32
CA ALA A 55 6.49 8.67 17.02
C ALA A 55 7.79 9.31 17.54
N SER A 56 8.26 8.86 18.71
CA SER A 56 9.54 9.32 19.28
C SER A 56 10.71 9.01 18.33
N LYS A 57 10.70 7.82 17.72
CA LYS A 57 11.74 7.39 16.79
C LYS A 57 11.66 8.11 15.45
N ILE A 58 10.45 8.34 14.93
CA ILE A 58 10.23 9.15 13.72
C ILE A 58 10.85 10.54 13.92
N ARG A 59 10.54 11.21 15.04
CA ARG A 59 11.09 12.55 15.36
C ARG A 59 12.61 12.54 15.58
N GLU A 60 13.16 11.46 16.13
CA GLU A 60 14.62 11.29 16.23
C GLU A 60 15.27 11.27 14.84
N LEU A 61 14.78 10.43 13.93
CA LEU A 61 15.33 10.31 12.59
C LEU A 61 15.11 11.58 11.75
N ASP A 62 13.98 12.25 11.93
CA ASP A 62 13.68 13.53 11.29
C ASP A 62 14.68 14.63 11.72
N ARG A 63 14.98 14.73 13.02
CA ARG A 63 16.02 15.64 13.56
C ARG A 63 17.43 15.34 13.03
N MET A 64 17.68 14.13 12.56
CA MET A 64 18.94 13.75 11.89
C MET A 64 18.97 14.17 10.40
N ASN A 65 17.96 14.90 9.92
CA ASN A 65 17.80 15.32 8.52
C ASN A 65 17.69 14.14 7.54
N TYR A 66 17.16 13.00 7.98
CA TYR A 66 16.81 11.93 7.04
C TYR A 66 15.58 12.33 6.23
N SER A 67 15.56 12.00 4.94
CA SER A 67 14.34 12.14 4.15
C SER A 67 13.26 11.19 4.67
N ARG A 68 11.99 11.55 4.49
CA ARG A 68 10.85 10.73 4.90
C ARG A 68 10.92 9.30 4.39
N GLU A 69 11.39 9.10 3.16
CA GLU A 69 11.60 7.80 2.56
C GLU A 69 12.65 6.99 3.31
N LYS A 70 13.76 7.65 3.69
CA LYS A 70 14.81 7.00 4.48
C LYS A 70 14.35 6.70 5.90
N ILE A 71 13.53 7.56 6.50
CA ILE A 71 12.89 7.33 7.80
C ILE A 71 12.00 6.07 7.72
N ALA A 72 11.15 5.96 6.71
CA ALA A 72 10.27 4.81 6.52
C ALA A 72 11.05 3.49 6.39
N LEU A 73 12.12 3.45 5.59
CA LEU A 73 12.98 2.27 5.47
C LEU A 73 13.66 1.89 6.79
N LYS A 74 14.22 2.87 7.50
CA LYS A 74 14.91 2.63 8.78
C LYS A 74 13.95 2.12 9.85
N ILE A 75 12.76 2.69 9.92
CA ILE A 75 11.73 2.23 10.86
C ILE A 75 11.25 0.82 10.51
N ALA A 76 11.02 0.53 9.23
CA ALA A 76 10.68 -0.82 8.81
C ALA A 76 11.77 -1.83 9.24
N GLU A 77 13.04 -1.48 9.05
CA GLU A 77 14.18 -2.29 9.50
C GLU A 77 14.15 -2.52 11.02
N GLU A 78 14.01 -1.46 11.82
CA GLU A 78 13.99 -1.59 13.28
C GLU A 78 12.80 -2.42 13.79
N ILE A 79 11.64 -2.33 13.13
CA ILE A 79 10.49 -3.19 13.42
C ILE A 79 10.80 -4.65 13.08
N THR A 80 11.40 -4.93 11.93
CA THR A 80 11.81 -6.30 11.57
C THR A 80 12.89 -6.87 12.50
N GLU A 81 13.70 -6.02 13.13
CA GLU A 81 14.66 -6.36 14.17
C GLU A 81 14.02 -6.53 15.56
N ARG A 82 12.69 -6.44 15.68
CA ARG A 82 11.91 -6.60 16.92
C ARG A 82 12.25 -5.59 18.01
N LYS A 83 12.70 -4.37 17.65
CA LYS A 83 13.00 -3.30 18.62
C LYS A 83 11.76 -2.74 19.34
N PHE A 84 10.57 -2.96 18.78
CA PHE A 84 9.31 -2.41 19.28
C PHE A 84 8.36 -3.46 19.88
N GLY A 85 8.85 -4.67 20.17
CA GLY A 85 8.06 -5.74 20.79
C GLY A 85 8.42 -7.13 20.29
N ASN A 86 7.88 -8.14 21.00
CA ASN A 86 8.03 -9.55 20.65
C ASN A 86 6.93 -9.95 19.66
N TYR A 87 7.21 -9.75 18.39
CA TYR A 87 6.31 -10.14 17.29
C TYR A 87 6.82 -11.41 16.61
N THR A 88 5.90 -12.24 16.12
CA THR A 88 6.20 -13.27 15.12
C THR A 88 6.77 -12.63 13.85
N GLN A 89 7.36 -13.42 12.96
CA GLN A 89 7.92 -12.90 11.72
C GLN A 89 6.85 -12.27 10.81
N GLU A 90 5.65 -12.85 10.77
CA GLU A 90 4.50 -12.34 10.02
C GLU A 90 3.98 -11.01 10.62
N GLU A 91 3.81 -10.95 11.95
CA GLU A 91 3.43 -9.71 12.64
C GLU A 91 4.48 -8.60 12.46
N CYS A 92 5.78 -8.95 12.45
CA CYS A 92 6.84 -7.98 12.12
C CYS A 92 6.66 -7.42 10.71
N ALA A 93 6.37 -8.30 9.72
CA ALA A 93 6.18 -7.89 8.35
C ALA A 93 4.99 -6.95 8.21
N GLU A 94 3.85 -7.34 8.82
CA GLU A 94 2.64 -6.54 8.81
C GLU A 94 2.85 -5.17 9.46
N GLN A 95 3.38 -5.14 10.69
CA GLN A 95 3.63 -3.90 11.42
C GLN A 95 4.61 -3.00 10.66
N ALA A 96 5.68 -3.56 10.10
CA ALA A 96 6.67 -2.79 9.35
C ALA A 96 6.05 -2.18 8.07
N ILE A 97 5.22 -2.92 7.34
CA ILE A 97 4.57 -2.45 6.11
C ILE A 97 3.57 -1.34 6.43
N ARG A 98 2.69 -1.55 7.42
CA ARG A 98 1.69 -0.56 7.82
C ARG A 98 2.36 0.73 8.31
N THR A 99 3.38 0.62 9.16
CA THR A 99 4.11 1.78 9.71
C THR A 99 4.86 2.54 8.61
N ALA A 100 5.61 1.84 7.75
CA ALA A 100 6.36 2.48 6.68
C ALA A 100 5.43 3.18 5.68
N LEU A 101 4.32 2.54 5.32
CA LEU A 101 3.34 3.13 4.42
C LEU A 101 2.67 4.36 5.05
N ALA A 102 2.33 4.31 6.34
CA ALA A 102 1.79 5.45 7.05
C ALA A 102 2.77 6.63 7.07
N ILE A 103 4.07 6.38 7.26
CA ILE A 103 5.11 7.43 7.17
C ILE A 103 5.16 8.01 5.76
N LEU A 104 5.25 7.17 4.72
CA LEU A 104 5.36 7.61 3.32
C LEU A 104 4.15 8.40 2.84
N THR A 105 2.99 8.16 3.44
CA THR A 105 1.71 8.81 3.12
C THR A 105 1.28 9.85 4.16
N GLU A 106 2.19 10.23 5.06
CA GLU A 106 2.01 11.24 6.11
C GLU A 106 0.88 10.97 7.12
N GLY A 107 0.39 9.72 7.17
CA GLY A 107 -0.76 9.32 7.96
C GLY A 107 -2.06 10.00 7.51
N ILE A 108 -2.18 10.34 6.22
CA ILE A 108 -3.37 11.05 5.68
C ILE A 108 -4.33 10.07 4.99
N VAL A 109 -3.81 8.98 4.42
CA VAL A 109 -4.62 8.02 3.65
C VAL A 109 -4.93 6.78 4.46
N ALA A 110 -6.06 6.14 4.15
CA ALA A 110 -6.52 4.93 4.83
C ALA A 110 -5.80 3.63 4.38
N ALA A 111 -4.91 3.68 3.38
CA ALA A 111 -4.24 2.47 2.85
C ALA A 111 -3.60 1.58 3.93
N PRO A 112 -2.87 2.12 4.93
CA PRO A 112 -2.26 1.30 5.97
C PRO A 112 -3.26 0.55 6.87
N LEU A 113 -4.54 0.92 6.86
CA LEU A 113 -5.58 0.30 7.68
C LEU A 113 -6.56 -0.49 6.82
N GLU A 114 -7.17 0.15 5.84
CA GLU A 114 -8.27 -0.39 5.04
C GLU A 114 -7.81 -0.95 3.69
N GLY A 115 -6.65 -0.52 3.19
CA GLY A 115 -6.15 -0.94 1.89
C GLY A 115 -5.45 -2.30 1.92
N ILE A 116 -4.75 -2.60 3.02
CA ILE A 116 -4.08 -3.88 3.27
C ILE A 116 -4.89 -4.65 4.31
N ALA A 117 -5.58 -5.70 3.85
CA ALA A 117 -6.38 -6.57 4.70
C ALA A 117 -5.49 -7.39 5.63
N GLN A 118 -4.46 -8.04 5.08
CA GLN A 118 -3.54 -8.90 5.84
C GLN A 118 -2.20 -9.04 5.11
N VAL A 119 -1.19 -9.46 5.86
CA VAL A 119 0.13 -9.82 5.36
C VAL A 119 0.43 -11.26 5.78
N LYS A 120 0.83 -12.10 4.82
CA LYS A 120 1.11 -13.52 5.07
C LYS A 120 2.49 -13.94 4.60
N ILE A 121 3.06 -14.92 5.28
CA ILE A 121 4.25 -15.63 4.79
C ILE A 121 3.81 -17.00 4.24
N LYS A 122 3.99 -17.20 2.93
CA LYS A 122 3.58 -18.41 2.20
C LYS A 122 4.80 -19.13 1.63
N GLU A 123 4.59 -20.31 1.05
CA GLU A 123 5.67 -21.16 0.51
C GLU A 123 5.55 -21.29 -1.02
N ASN A 124 6.69 -21.12 -1.70
CA ASN A 124 6.84 -21.42 -3.11
C ASN A 124 6.83 -22.94 -3.33
N ILE A 125 6.77 -23.39 -4.59
CA ILE A 125 6.82 -24.82 -4.95
C ILE A 125 8.12 -25.50 -4.48
N ASP A 126 9.22 -24.74 -4.42
CA ASP A 126 10.51 -25.20 -3.89
C ASP A 126 10.63 -25.10 -2.36
N ASN A 127 9.51 -24.88 -1.65
CA ASN A 127 9.39 -24.67 -0.21
C ASN A 127 10.12 -23.42 0.34
N THR A 128 10.58 -22.51 -0.52
CA THR A 128 11.11 -21.23 -0.07
C THR A 128 9.99 -20.32 0.39
N LYS A 129 10.18 -19.63 1.52
CA LYS A 129 9.15 -18.73 2.08
C LYS A 129 9.19 -17.37 1.40
N PHE A 130 8.04 -16.82 1.06
CA PHE A 130 7.88 -15.50 0.44
C PHE A 130 6.78 -14.69 1.13
N LEU A 131 6.74 -13.38 0.84
CA LEU A 131 5.76 -12.46 1.42
C LEU A 131 4.55 -12.25 0.50
N SER A 132 3.35 -12.26 1.08
CA SER A 132 2.08 -12.05 0.40
C SER A 132 1.31 -10.89 1.01
N LEU A 133 0.86 -9.97 0.16
CA LEU A 133 0.04 -8.81 0.54
C LEU A 133 -1.38 -8.99 0.05
N TYR A 134 -2.34 -9.02 0.98
CA TYR A 134 -3.75 -9.09 0.65
C TYR A 134 -4.32 -7.67 0.63
N PHE A 135 -4.65 -7.20 -0.57
CA PHE A 135 -5.30 -5.92 -0.79
C PHE A 135 -6.81 -6.04 -0.73
N ALA A 136 -7.45 -5.04 -0.12
CA ALA A 136 -8.91 -4.91 -0.11
C ALA A 136 -9.38 -3.79 -1.06
N GLY A 137 -10.66 -3.82 -1.44
CA GLY A 137 -11.27 -2.83 -2.32
C GLY A 137 -11.05 -1.35 -1.92
N PRO A 138 -11.07 -0.97 -0.63
CA PRO A 138 -10.77 0.40 -0.18
C PRO A 138 -9.40 0.93 -0.59
N ILE A 139 -8.47 0.09 -1.05
CA ILE A 139 -7.19 0.55 -1.62
C ILE A 139 -7.40 1.56 -2.78
N ARG A 140 -8.53 1.49 -3.49
CA ARG A 140 -8.89 2.47 -4.53
C ARG A 140 -8.95 3.88 -3.98
N SER A 141 -9.62 4.07 -2.85
CA SER A 141 -9.80 5.38 -2.19
C SER A 141 -8.50 5.89 -1.58
N ALA A 142 -7.60 4.99 -1.19
CA ALA A 142 -6.30 5.38 -0.64
C ALA A 142 -5.28 5.83 -1.71
N GLY A 143 -5.56 5.55 -2.98
CA GLY A 143 -4.84 6.05 -4.14
C GLY A 143 -3.68 5.16 -4.60
N GLY A 144 -3.46 5.15 -5.92
CA GLY A 144 -2.47 4.28 -6.57
C GLY A 144 -1.03 4.44 -6.07
N THR A 145 -0.63 5.65 -5.65
CA THR A 145 0.73 5.83 -5.08
C THR A 145 0.91 5.03 -3.79
N ALA A 146 -0.09 5.01 -2.90
CA ALA A 146 0.00 4.25 -1.65
C ALA A 146 0.07 2.74 -1.93
N ALA A 147 -0.74 2.25 -2.88
CA ALA A 147 -0.68 0.86 -3.31
C ALA A 147 0.70 0.48 -3.88
N ALA A 148 1.24 1.30 -4.79
CA ALA A 148 2.56 1.06 -5.38
C ALA A 148 3.69 1.03 -4.32
N LEU A 149 3.66 1.98 -3.39
CA LEU A 149 4.65 2.06 -2.30
C LEU A 149 4.53 0.89 -1.33
N SER A 150 3.33 0.36 -1.09
CA SER A 150 3.17 -0.83 -0.24
C SER A 150 3.85 -2.06 -0.83
N ILE A 151 3.81 -2.23 -2.16
CA ILE A 151 4.49 -3.32 -2.87
C ILE A 151 6.01 -3.16 -2.77
N LEU A 152 6.51 -1.94 -3.00
CA LEU A 152 7.93 -1.61 -2.89
C LEU A 152 8.45 -1.87 -1.46
N MET A 153 7.70 -1.45 -0.46
CA MET A 153 8.02 -1.69 0.95
C MET A 153 7.97 -3.18 1.30
N GLY A 154 7.01 -3.93 0.75
CA GLY A 154 6.94 -5.38 0.91
C GLY A 154 8.22 -6.08 0.43
N ASP A 155 8.79 -5.67 -0.70
CA ASP A 155 10.07 -6.21 -1.17
C ASP A 155 11.25 -5.86 -0.24
N HIS A 156 11.31 -4.63 0.28
CA HIS A 156 12.35 -4.27 1.24
C HIS A 156 12.25 -5.09 2.52
N ILE A 157 11.03 -5.24 3.05
CA ILE A 157 10.77 -5.91 4.33
C ILE A 157 10.98 -7.42 4.21
N ARG A 158 10.54 -8.05 3.11
CA ARG A 158 10.78 -9.50 2.90
C ARG A 158 12.28 -9.81 2.83
N LYS A 159 13.10 -8.95 2.21
CA LYS A 159 14.57 -9.07 2.22
C LYS A 159 15.13 -9.01 3.65
N LYS A 160 14.67 -8.06 4.48
CA LYS A 160 15.11 -7.93 5.88
C LYS A 160 14.71 -9.11 6.75
N LEU A 161 13.57 -9.72 6.46
CA LEU A 161 13.11 -10.94 7.10
C LEU A 161 13.71 -12.21 6.49
N SER A 162 14.67 -12.10 5.56
CA SER A 162 15.30 -13.24 4.88
C SER A 162 14.31 -14.17 4.17
N LEU A 163 13.24 -13.59 3.63
CA LEU A 163 12.27 -14.27 2.77
C LEU A 163 12.74 -14.21 1.31
N ASP A 164 12.53 -15.31 0.59
CA ASP A 164 12.79 -15.40 -0.83
C ASP A 164 11.77 -14.58 -1.63
N ARG A 165 12.04 -14.40 -2.91
CA ARG A 165 11.10 -13.82 -3.86
C ARG A 165 9.93 -14.78 -4.11
N TYR A 166 8.77 -14.21 -4.38
CA TYR A 166 7.65 -14.92 -4.96
C TYR A 166 8.02 -15.44 -6.36
N LYS A 167 7.66 -16.70 -6.64
CA LYS A 167 7.92 -17.42 -7.89
C LYS A 167 6.57 -17.92 -8.45
N PRO A 168 5.81 -17.05 -9.15
CA PRO A 168 4.50 -17.44 -9.67
C PRO A 168 4.61 -18.54 -10.73
N SER A 169 3.65 -19.45 -10.75
CA SER A 169 3.44 -20.37 -11.88
C SER A 169 2.83 -19.63 -13.07
N ASP A 170 2.94 -20.20 -14.27
CA ASP A 170 2.29 -19.64 -15.45
C ASP A 170 0.77 -19.58 -15.29
N GLU A 171 0.16 -20.54 -14.59
CA GLU A 171 -1.27 -20.54 -14.28
C GLU A 171 -1.67 -19.38 -13.36
N GLU A 172 -0.85 -19.05 -12.35
CA GLU A 172 -1.10 -17.90 -11.47
C GLU A 172 -0.99 -16.57 -12.23
N ILE A 173 -0.08 -16.48 -13.20
CA ILE A 173 0.07 -15.29 -14.06
C ILE A 173 -1.15 -15.14 -14.96
N GLU A 174 -1.53 -16.19 -15.69
CA GLU A 174 -2.69 -16.13 -16.60
C GLU A 174 -4.00 -15.95 -15.83
N ARG A 175 -4.11 -16.53 -14.62
CA ARG A 175 -5.19 -16.25 -13.66
C ARG A 175 -5.30 -14.76 -13.35
N PHE A 176 -4.19 -14.10 -13.02
CA PHE A 176 -4.19 -12.68 -12.71
C PHE A 176 -4.61 -11.85 -13.94
N ILE A 177 -4.13 -12.21 -15.14
CA ILE A 177 -4.52 -11.54 -16.40
C ILE A 177 -6.03 -11.70 -16.66
N GLU A 178 -6.60 -12.89 -16.45
CA GLU A 178 -8.05 -13.12 -16.56
C GLU A 178 -8.83 -12.25 -15.56
N GLU A 179 -8.35 -12.13 -14.32
CA GLU A 179 -8.94 -11.26 -13.30
C GLU A 179 -8.92 -9.78 -13.71
N VAL A 180 -7.81 -9.28 -14.30
CA VAL A 180 -7.71 -7.89 -14.78
C VAL A 180 -8.76 -7.63 -15.87
N ASP A 181 -8.89 -8.53 -16.85
CA ASP A 181 -9.84 -8.41 -17.96
C ASP A 181 -11.30 -8.47 -17.48
N LEU A 182 -11.60 -9.29 -16.47
CA LEU A 182 -12.92 -9.36 -15.85
C LEU A 182 -13.22 -8.12 -15.01
N TYR A 183 -12.27 -7.71 -14.16
CA TYR A 183 -12.44 -6.55 -13.28
C TYR A 183 -12.65 -5.27 -14.09
N ASN A 184 -11.88 -5.06 -15.16
CA ASN A 184 -12.00 -3.88 -16.02
C ASN A 184 -13.38 -3.77 -16.69
N ARG A 185 -14.01 -4.90 -17.02
CA ARG A 185 -15.38 -4.92 -17.57
C ARG A 185 -16.46 -4.52 -16.57
N ILE A 186 -16.20 -4.71 -15.27
CA ILE A 186 -17.18 -4.47 -14.18
C ILE A 186 -17.01 -3.05 -13.61
N SER A 187 -15.78 -2.71 -13.23
CA SER A 187 -15.47 -1.57 -12.38
C SER A 187 -14.59 -0.50 -13.04
N HIS A 188 -14.18 -0.73 -14.29
CA HIS A 188 -13.31 0.10 -15.14
C HIS A 188 -12.03 0.60 -14.45
N LEU A 189 -10.87 0.13 -14.92
CA LEU A 189 -9.58 0.59 -14.44
C LEU A 189 -9.25 1.97 -15.02
N GLN A 190 -8.67 2.84 -14.20
CA GLN A 190 -8.10 4.12 -14.67
C GLN A 190 -6.91 3.93 -15.60
N TYR A 191 -6.21 2.79 -15.46
CA TYR A 191 -5.11 2.39 -16.31
C TYR A 191 -5.28 0.90 -16.57
N TYR A 192 -5.54 0.54 -17.82
CA TYR A 192 -5.74 -0.83 -18.26
C TYR A 192 -4.49 -1.30 -19.01
N PRO A 193 -3.56 -1.99 -18.33
CA PRO A 193 -2.28 -2.32 -18.92
C PRO A 193 -2.41 -3.39 -20.00
N SER A 194 -1.48 -3.38 -20.95
CA SER A 194 -1.37 -4.45 -21.94
C SER A 194 -1.01 -5.78 -21.29
N LYS A 195 -1.36 -6.89 -21.96
CA LYS A 195 -0.93 -8.25 -21.52
C LYS A 195 0.59 -8.38 -21.41
N LYS A 196 1.34 -7.65 -22.24
CA LYS A 196 2.81 -7.65 -22.19
C LYS A 196 3.29 -7.03 -20.87
N GLU A 197 2.77 -5.86 -20.50
CA GLU A 197 3.11 -5.17 -19.25
C GLU A 197 2.72 -6.01 -18.03
N LEU A 198 1.53 -6.60 -18.03
CA LEU A 198 1.09 -7.52 -16.96
C LEU A 198 2.06 -8.69 -16.79
N LYS A 199 2.47 -9.34 -17.89
CA LYS A 199 3.42 -10.46 -17.84
C LYS A 199 4.81 -10.03 -17.34
N ILE A 200 5.30 -8.86 -17.77
CA ILE A 200 6.57 -8.32 -17.27
C ILE A 200 6.47 -8.08 -15.76
N ALA A 201 5.42 -7.41 -15.31
CA ALA A 201 5.24 -7.08 -13.91
C ALA A 201 5.08 -8.33 -13.04
N LEU A 202 4.15 -9.21 -13.37
CA LEU A 202 3.86 -10.42 -12.58
C LEU A 202 5.08 -11.36 -12.48
N LYS A 203 5.96 -11.42 -13.49
CA LYS A 203 7.18 -12.22 -13.43
C LYS A 203 8.30 -11.60 -12.59
N ASN A 204 8.27 -10.29 -12.39
CA ASN A 204 9.38 -9.55 -11.75
C ASN A 204 9.04 -9.03 -10.34
N ILE A 205 7.76 -8.88 -9.98
CA ILE A 205 7.37 -8.48 -8.63
C ILE A 205 7.77 -9.59 -7.65
N PRO A 206 8.57 -9.28 -6.61
CA PRO A 206 9.16 -10.29 -5.73
C PRO A 206 8.27 -10.68 -4.55
N ILE A 207 7.05 -10.16 -4.46
CA ILE A 207 6.04 -10.50 -3.45
C ILE A 207 4.75 -10.89 -4.17
N GLU A 208 3.90 -11.67 -3.50
CA GLU A 208 2.58 -11.96 -4.03
C GLU A 208 1.64 -10.77 -3.78
N ILE A 209 1.01 -10.27 -4.85
CA ILE A 209 -0.10 -9.33 -4.79
C ILE A 209 -1.37 -10.18 -4.87
N THR A 210 -2.12 -10.25 -3.78
CA THR A 210 -3.37 -11.01 -3.69
C THR A 210 -4.41 -10.21 -2.91
N GLY A 211 -5.52 -10.82 -2.51
CA GLY A 211 -6.59 -10.15 -1.80
C GLY A 211 -7.82 -11.02 -1.63
N GLU A 212 -8.76 -10.52 -0.83
CA GLU A 212 -10.09 -11.13 -0.73
C GLU A 212 -10.92 -10.86 -2.00
N PRO A 213 -11.88 -11.74 -2.33
CA PRO A 213 -12.73 -11.54 -3.50
C PRO A 213 -13.66 -10.34 -3.29
N THR A 214 -13.59 -9.35 -4.19
CA THR A 214 -14.44 -8.15 -4.14
C THR A 214 -15.65 -8.25 -5.06
N GLU A 215 -15.51 -8.91 -6.21
CA GLU A 215 -16.59 -9.05 -7.18
C GLU A 215 -17.29 -10.41 -7.06
N LYS A 216 -18.58 -10.47 -7.45
CA LYS A 216 -19.35 -11.72 -7.47
C LYS A 216 -19.02 -12.65 -8.64
N VAL A 217 -18.29 -12.14 -9.63
CA VAL A 217 -17.95 -12.88 -10.84
C VAL A 217 -16.89 -13.93 -10.56
N GLU A 218 -17.10 -15.12 -11.10
CA GLU A 218 -16.17 -16.24 -11.01
C GLU A 218 -15.22 -16.30 -12.22
N ILE A 219 -14.06 -16.86 -11.97
CA ILE A 219 -13.03 -17.18 -12.94
C ILE A 219 -13.40 -18.46 -13.68
N SER A 220 -13.16 -18.46 -14.98
CA SER A 220 -13.55 -19.56 -15.87
C SER A 220 -12.40 -20.52 -16.16
N GLY A 221 -11.19 -20.00 -16.40
CA GLY A 221 -10.05 -20.82 -16.81
C GLY A 221 -9.26 -21.39 -15.64
N TYR A 222 -8.62 -20.51 -14.87
CA TYR A 222 -7.58 -20.88 -13.90
C TYR A 222 -8.12 -20.99 -12.47
N ARG A 223 -8.97 -22.01 -12.24
CA ARG A 223 -9.64 -22.25 -10.96
C ARG A 223 -8.81 -23.15 -10.04
N ASP A 224 -9.12 -23.07 -8.74
CA ASP A 224 -8.64 -24.00 -7.69
C ASP A 224 -7.11 -24.10 -7.60
N LEU A 225 -6.43 -22.96 -7.80
CA LEU A 225 -4.99 -22.84 -7.67
C LEU A 225 -4.59 -22.89 -6.18
N GLU A 226 -3.58 -23.70 -5.86
CA GLU A 226 -3.18 -24.04 -4.48
C GLU A 226 -2.97 -22.81 -3.58
N ARG A 227 -2.38 -21.74 -4.11
CA ARG A 227 -2.09 -20.51 -3.37
C ARG A 227 -3.15 -19.42 -3.50
N ILE A 228 -4.24 -19.63 -4.25
CA ILE A 228 -5.30 -18.63 -4.41
C ILE A 228 -6.58 -19.21 -3.82
N GLU A 229 -6.99 -18.66 -2.67
CA GLU A 229 -8.03 -19.21 -1.81
C GLU A 229 -9.46 -18.99 -2.33
N THR A 230 -9.60 -18.42 -3.53
CA THR A 230 -10.88 -18.07 -4.12
C THR A 230 -10.88 -18.23 -5.64
N ASN A 231 -12.05 -18.51 -6.21
CA ASN A 231 -12.28 -18.49 -7.66
C ASN A 231 -13.01 -17.23 -8.13
N ARG A 232 -13.10 -16.20 -7.27
CA ARG A 232 -13.70 -14.91 -7.60
C ARG A 232 -12.63 -13.84 -7.80
N VAL A 233 -12.99 -12.75 -8.48
CA VAL A 233 -12.06 -11.64 -8.79
C VAL A 233 -11.64 -10.90 -7.52
N ARG A 234 -10.33 -10.72 -7.34
CA ARG A 234 -9.70 -10.02 -6.22
C ARG A 234 -9.42 -8.56 -6.61
N GLY A 235 -10.46 -7.72 -6.63
CA GLY A 235 -10.36 -6.36 -7.16
C GLY A 235 -9.31 -5.48 -6.48
N GLY A 236 -9.09 -5.65 -5.16
CA GLY A 236 -8.02 -4.95 -4.45
C GLY A 236 -6.62 -5.23 -5.03
N ALA A 237 -6.35 -6.49 -5.40
CA ALA A 237 -5.09 -6.89 -6.03
C ALA A 237 -4.95 -6.27 -7.44
N MET A 238 -6.04 -6.26 -8.22
CA MET A 238 -6.07 -5.68 -9.56
C MET A 238 -5.77 -4.18 -9.52
N LEU A 239 -6.43 -3.47 -8.59
CA LEU A 239 -6.21 -2.04 -8.35
C LEU A 239 -4.76 -1.75 -7.93
N ALA A 240 -4.22 -2.54 -7.01
CA ALA A 240 -2.86 -2.35 -6.51
C ALA A 240 -1.81 -2.52 -7.61
N LEU A 241 -2.00 -3.49 -8.52
CA LEU A 241 -1.12 -3.68 -9.66
C LEU A 241 -1.33 -2.59 -10.73
N CYS A 242 -2.57 -2.46 -11.22
CA CYS A 242 -2.87 -1.68 -12.43
C CYS A 242 -2.87 -0.17 -12.14
N GLU A 243 -3.74 0.30 -11.25
CA GLU A 243 -3.84 1.73 -10.88
C GLU A 243 -2.73 2.15 -9.89
N GLY A 244 -2.11 1.18 -9.23
CA GLY A 244 -0.96 1.39 -8.36
C GLY A 244 0.36 1.30 -9.09
N LEU A 245 0.96 0.11 -9.08
CA LEU A 245 2.34 -0.09 -9.51
C LEU A 245 2.59 0.33 -10.97
N LEU A 246 1.70 -0.06 -11.88
CA LEU A 246 1.88 0.18 -13.32
C LEU A 246 1.57 1.63 -13.68
N GLN A 247 0.37 2.13 -13.34
CA GLN A 247 0.01 3.53 -13.60
C GLN A 247 0.99 4.52 -12.94
N LYS A 248 1.55 4.17 -11.77
CA LYS A 248 2.51 5.04 -11.05
C LYS A 248 3.96 4.63 -11.27
N GLY A 249 4.27 3.86 -12.32
CA GLY A 249 5.62 3.33 -12.60
C GLY A 249 6.71 4.41 -12.59
N SER A 250 6.46 5.57 -13.21
CA SER A 250 7.38 6.72 -13.19
C SER A 250 7.68 7.26 -11.80
N LYS A 251 6.70 7.24 -10.88
CA LYS A 251 6.89 7.69 -9.50
C LYS A 251 7.63 6.62 -8.69
N VAL A 252 7.30 5.35 -8.88
CA VAL A 252 7.99 4.21 -8.26
C VAL A 252 9.47 4.19 -8.65
N LEU A 253 9.78 4.44 -9.93
CA LEU A 253 11.16 4.55 -10.41
C LEU A 253 11.97 5.60 -9.64
N LYS A 254 11.38 6.79 -9.38
CA LYS A 254 12.04 7.83 -8.57
C LYS A 254 12.35 7.33 -7.16
N TYR A 255 11.44 6.59 -6.52
CA TYR A 255 11.69 6.01 -5.20
C TYR A 255 12.81 4.96 -5.26
N VAL A 256 12.78 4.07 -6.25
CA VAL A 256 13.81 3.05 -6.47
C VAL A 256 15.19 3.68 -6.61
N GLU A 257 15.32 4.74 -7.41
CA GLU A 257 16.59 5.45 -7.63
C GLU A 257 17.06 6.23 -6.40
N ASN A 258 16.16 6.99 -5.75
CA ASN A 258 16.49 7.79 -4.57
C ASN A 258 16.91 6.90 -3.39
N LEU A 259 16.27 5.75 -3.23
CA LEU A 259 16.52 4.82 -2.14
C LEU A 259 17.58 3.77 -2.48
N LYS A 260 18.02 3.71 -3.75
CA LYS A 260 18.96 2.70 -4.29
C LYS A 260 18.49 1.27 -4.01
N LEU A 261 17.26 0.97 -4.44
CA LEU A 261 16.66 -0.35 -4.26
C LEU A 261 17.00 -1.25 -5.44
N ASP A 262 17.68 -2.36 -5.17
CA ASP A 262 18.09 -3.32 -6.21
C ASP A 262 16.96 -4.27 -6.64
N GLY A 263 16.98 -4.71 -7.89
CA GLY A 263 16.05 -5.71 -8.45
C GLY A 263 14.77 -5.13 -9.04
N TRP A 264 14.71 -3.81 -9.22
CA TRP A 264 13.57 -3.07 -9.76
C TRP A 264 13.89 -2.44 -11.12
N GLU A 265 14.96 -2.85 -11.81
CA GLU A 265 15.40 -2.26 -13.08
C GLU A 265 14.31 -2.34 -14.17
N TRP A 266 13.49 -3.39 -14.12
CA TRP A 266 12.36 -3.62 -15.03
C TRP A 266 11.28 -2.53 -14.93
N ILE A 267 11.18 -1.80 -13.80
CA ILE A 267 10.19 -0.72 -13.66
C ILE A 267 10.47 0.44 -14.62
N ARG A 268 11.70 0.56 -15.15
CA ARG A 268 12.03 1.54 -16.19
C ARG A 268 11.25 1.29 -17.47
N GLU A 269 11.08 0.03 -17.88
CA GLU A 269 10.30 -0.32 -19.08
C GLU A 269 8.83 0.14 -18.90
N ILE A 270 8.24 -0.15 -17.74
CA ILE A 270 6.89 0.31 -17.39
C ILE A 270 6.81 1.84 -17.34
N ALA A 271 7.77 2.51 -16.70
CA ALA A 271 7.76 3.96 -16.53
C ALA A 271 7.83 4.72 -17.85
N LEU A 272 8.50 4.16 -18.87
CA LEU A 272 8.55 4.73 -20.21
C LEU A 272 7.20 4.58 -20.91
N SER A 273 6.58 3.40 -20.85
CA SER A 273 5.24 3.17 -21.40
C SER A 273 4.17 4.06 -20.77
N SER A 274 4.20 4.27 -19.44
CA SER A 274 3.24 5.19 -18.78
C SER A 274 3.41 6.64 -19.21
N LYS A 275 4.62 7.09 -19.55
CA LYS A 275 4.86 8.46 -20.03
C LYS A 275 4.36 8.68 -21.44
N GLU A 276 4.57 7.69 -22.32
CA GLU A 276 4.06 7.73 -23.69
C GLU A 276 2.52 7.81 -23.70
N GLU A 277 1.85 7.10 -22.80
CA GLU A 277 0.39 7.21 -22.63
C GLU A 277 -0.06 8.56 -22.04
N GLU A 278 0.61 9.08 -21.00
CA GLU A 278 0.31 10.41 -20.45
C GLU A 278 0.49 11.52 -21.51
N GLU A 279 1.55 11.46 -22.32
CA GLU A 279 1.77 12.40 -23.42
C GLU A 279 0.71 12.26 -24.52
N PHE A 280 0.32 11.03 -24.87
CA PHE A 280 -0.73 10.77 -25.86
C PHE A 280 -2.11 11.26 -25.40
N GLU A 281 -2.49 11.07 -24.13
CA GLU A 281 -3.74 11.61 -23.58
C GLU A 281 -3.75 13.14 -23.55
N LEU A 282 -2.62 13.77 -23.19
CA LEU A 282 -2.47 15.23 -23.20
C LEU A 282 -2.58 15.81 -24.62
N GLU A 283 -2.02 15.14 -25.62
CA GLU A 283 -2.16 15.52 -27.03
C GLU A 283 -3.61 15.37 -27.52
N ASN A 284 -4.28 14.26 -27.21
CA ASN A 284 -5.69 14.06 -27.55
C ASN A 284 -6.61 15.08 -26.88
N TRP A 285 -6.35 15.43 -25.61
CA TRP A 285 -7.11 16.46 -24.91
C TRP A 285 -6.93 17.84 -25.53
N LYS A 286 -5.70 18.20 -25.94
CA LYS A 286 -5.45 19.45 -26.68
C LYS A 286 -6.19 19.46 -28.00
N TYR A 287 -6.14 18.37 -28.75
CA TYR A 287 -6.85 18.22 -30.02
C TYR A 287 -8.38 18.33 -29.86
N LEU A 288 -8.95 17.71 -28.83
CA LEU A 288 -10.38 17.83 -28.49
C LEU A 288 -10.77 19.27 -28.10
N LYS A 289 -9.91 19.99 -27.36
CA LYS A 289 -10.12 21.40 -27.06
C LYS A 289 -10.11 22.27 -28.31
N ASP A 290 -9.22 22.00 -29.25
CA ASP A 290 -9.11 22.75 -30.50
C ASP A 290 -10.29 22.51 -31.46
N ILE A 291 -11.02 21.39 -31.31
CA ILE A 291 -12.26 21.11 -32.08
C ILE A 291 -13.50 21.77 -31.45
N ILE A 292 -13.49 22.00 -30.14
CA ILE A 292 -14.62 22.55 -29.38
C ILE A 292 -14.59 24.10 -29.33
N ALA A 293 -13.44 24.71 -29.63
CA ALA A 293 -13.25 26.17 -29.73
C ALA A 293 -13.52 26.72 -31.15
#